data_AF-A0A4Z1HK41-F1
#
_entry.id   AF-A0A4Z1HK41-F1
#
_cell.length_a   1.000
_cell.length_b   1.000
_cell.length_c   1.000
_cell.angle_alpha   90.00
_cell.angle_beta   90.00
_cell.angle_gamma   90.00
#
_symmetry.space_group_name_H-M   'P 1'
#
loop_
_entity.id
_entity.type
_entity.pdbx_description
1 polymer ?
#
loop_
_entity_poly.entity_id
_entity_poly.type
_entity_poly.pdbx_seq_one_letter_code
_entity_poly.pdbx_strand_id
1 'polypeptide(L)'
;MSSPNSRPILSLAKTQDAREFAAIITRAFEVSDTIYPIIWGDTEPGAHDTAVMLLFNLMQSETIATWKVEIDGRIVGYARWSLPKTSEVTEADFVEKNEEEDESAAA
;
A
#
# COMPACT_ATOMS: atom_id res chain seq x y z
N MET A 1 -34.17 -13.81 7.60
CA MET A 1 -32.80 -13.72 7.04
C MET A 1 -32.09 -12.60 7.78
N SER A 2 -31.05 -12.91 8.55
CA SER A 2 -30.24 -11.90 9.24
C SER A 2 -29.57 -11.02 8.19
N SER A 3 -29.56 -9.70 8.41
CA SER A 3 -28.85 -8.78 7.51
C SER A 3 -27.38 -9.21 7.41
N PRO A 4 -26.78 -9.32 6.21
CA PRO A 4 -25.37 -9.73 6.05
C PRO A 4 -24.37 -8.72 6.64
N ASN A 5 -24.88 -7.61 7.18
CA ASN A 5 -24.10 -6.54 7.77
C ASN A 5 -23.82 -6.81 9.24
N SER A 6 -23.12 -7.91 9.53
CA SER A 6 -22.36 -8.02 10.78
C SER A 6 -21.47 -6.77 10.89
N ARG A 7 -21.30 -6.21 12.09
CA ARG A 7 -20.63 -4.92 12.28
C ARG A 7 -19.20 -5.01 11.72
N PRO A 8 -18.84 -4.27 10.65
CA PRO A 8 -17.51 -4.34 10.08
C PRO A 8 -16.51 -3.75 11.07
N ILE A 9 -15.37 -4.42 11.22
CA ILE A 9 -14.26 -3.94 12.03
C ILE A 9 -13.18 -3.45 11.07
N LEU A 10 -12.88 -2.15 11.13
CA LEU A 10 -11.75 -1.57 10.43
C LEU A 10 -10.53 -1.54 11.36
N SER A 11 -9.40 -2.02 10.87
CA SER A 11 -8.14 -1.99 11.61
C SER A 11 -6.94 -1.91 10.67
N LEU A 12 -5.79 -1.52 11.20
CA LEU A 12 -4.53 -1.57 10.45
C LEU A 12 -4.19 -3.02 10.12
N ALA A 13 -3.79 -3.24 8.87
CA ALA A 13 -3.31 -4.53 8.41
C ALA A 13 -1.96 -4.88 9.05
N LYS A 14 -1.74 -6.17 9.26
CA LYS A 14 -0.51 -6.77 9.77
C LYS A 14 0.13 -7.63 8.69
N THR A 15 1.44 -7.87 8.78
CA THR A 15 2.15 -8.71 7.79
C THR A 15 1.54 -10.10 7.61
N GLN A 16 1.00 -10.69 8.68
CA GLN A 16 0.30 -11.98 8.63
C GLN A 16 -0.97 -11.99 7.75
N ASP A 17 -1.56 -10.82 7.47
CA ASP A 17 -2.76 -10.69 6.64
C ASP A 17 -2.43 -10.79 5.13
N ALA A 18 -1.15 -10.70 4.74
CA ALA A 18 -0.72 -10.59 3.34
C ALA A 18 -1.22 -11.74 2.45
N ARG A 19 -1.22 -12.97 2.96
CA ARG A 19 -1.71 -14.14 2.20
C ARG A 19 -3.20 -14.03 1.90
N GLU A 20 -4.00 -13.55 2.85
CA GLU A 20 -5.45 -13.39 2.65
C GLU A 20 -5.73 -12.24 1.67
N PHE A 21 -4.97 -11.14 1.75
CA PHE A 21 -5.07 -10.06 0.77
C PHE A 21 -4.72 -10.51 -0.64
N ALA A 22 -3.69 -11.34 -0.79
CA ALA A 22 -3.32 -11.91 -2.08
C ALA A 22 -4.46 -12.74 -2.66
N ALA A 23 -5.04 -13.64 -1.87
CA ALA A 23 -6.19 -14.44 -2.29
C ALA A 23 -7.41 -13.57 -2.66
N ILE A 24 -7.67 -12.49 -1.91
CA ILE A 24 -8.75 -11.54 -2.23
C ILE A 24 -8.51 -10.84 -3.57
N ILE A 25 -7.30 -10.32 -3.81
CA ILE A 25 -6.96 -9.71 -5.11
C ILE A 25 -7.14 -10.73 -6.22
N THR A 26 -6.54 -11.92 -6.10
CA THR A 26 -6.60 -12.94 -7.16
C THR A 26 -8.03 -13.26 -7.53
N ARG A 27 -8.89 -13.55 -6.54
CA ARG A 27 -10.31 -13.83 -6.79
C ARG A 27 -11.02 -12.66 -7.47
N ALA A 28 -10.69 -11.42 -7.08
CA ALA A 28 -11.30 -10.23 -7.67
C ALA A 28 -10.88 -10.05 -9.14
N PHE A 29 -9.60 -10.23 -9.47
CA PHE A 29 -9.09 -10.07 -10.84
C PHE A 29 -9.49 -11.23 -11.74
N GLU A 30 -9.44 -12.47 -11.25
CA GLU A 30 -9.83 -13.66 -11.99
C GLU A 30 -11.27 -13.57 -12.54
N VAL A 31 -12.18 -12.93 -11.79
CA VAL A 31 -13.59 -12.80 -12.20
C VAL A 31 -13.90 -11.54 -12.99
N SER A 32 -13.06 -10.49 -12.91
CA SER A 32 -13.43 -9.15 -13.41
C SER A 32 -12.45 -8.53 -14.41
N ASP A 33 -11.20 -9.00 -14.47
CA ASP A 33 -10.18 -8.44 -15.36
C ASP A 33 -9.95 -9.36 -16.57
N THR A 34 -10.29 -8.87 -17.75
CA THR A 34 -10.07 -9.59 -19.02
C THR A 34 -8.60 -9.85 -19.33
N ILE A 35 -7.68 -9.07 -18.73
CA ILE A 35 -6.23 -9.23 -18.87
C ILE A 35 -5.71 -10.36 -17.97
N TYR A 36 -6.39 -10.66 -16.86
CA TYR A 36 -5.95 -11.71 -15.93
C TYR A 36 -5.66 -13.06 -16.62
N PRO A 37 -6.57 -13.66 -17.42
CA PRO A 37 -6.27 -14.93 -18.10
C PRO A 37 -5.19 -14.80 -19.17
N ILE A 38 -4.96 -13.62 -19.75
CA ILE A 38 -3.91 -13.41 -20.77
C ILE A 38 -2.52 -13.50 -20.13
N ILE A 39 -2.35 -12.98 -18.91
CA ILE A 39 -1.06 -12.99 -18.21
C ILE A 39 -0.88 -14.27 -17.40
N TRP A 40 -1.93 -14.75 -16.74
CA TRP A 40 -1.84 -15.80 -15.71
C TRP A 40 -2.50 -17.12 -16.09
N GLY A 41 -3.22 -17.21 -17.21
CA GLY A 41 -4.01 -18.41 -17.58
C GLY A 41 -3.18 -19.67 -17.80
N ASP A 42 -1.93 -19.52 -18.25
CA ASP A 42 -0.99 -20.63 -18.48
C ASP A 42 0.03 -20.81 -17.34
N THR A 43 -0.15 -20.11 -16.22
CA THR A 43 0.76 -20.20 -15.05
C THR A 43 0.30 -21.23 -14.03
N GLU A 44 1.20 -21.65 -13.14
CA GLU A 44 0.85 -22.56 -12.06
C GLU A 44 -0.19 -21.94 -11.10
N PRO A 45 -1.13 -22.73 -10.55
CA PRO A 45 -2.08 -22.24 -9.55
C PRO A 45 -1.38 -21.55 -8.38
N GLY A 46 -1.78 -20.32 -8.07
CA GLY A 46 -1.18 -19.51 -7.02
C GLY A 46 0.03 -18.66 -7.45
N ALA A 47 0.42 -18.67 -8.74
CA ALA A 47 1.45 -17.79 -9.26
C ALA A 47 1.09 -16.30 -9.08
N HIS A 48 -0.16 -15.93 -9.36
CA HIS A 48 -0.64 -14.57 -9.14
C HIS A 48 -0.63 -14.18 -7.65
N ASP A 49 -1.11 -15.04 -6.75
CA ASP A 49 -1.05 -14.81 -5.30
C ASP A 49 0.38 -14.51 -4.85
N THR A 50 1.34 -15.32 -5.32
CA THR A 50 2.76 -15.18 -4.99
C THR A 50 3.32 -13.85 -5.49
N ALA A 51 2.98 -13.45 -6.72
CA ALA A 51 3.39 -12.16 -7.28
C ALA A 51 2.79 -10.99 -6.48
N VAL A 52 1.51 -11.09 -6.13
CA VAL A 52 0.79 -10.10 -5.33
C VAL A 52 1.38 -9.97 -3.93
N MET A 53 1.81 -11.06 -3.29
CA MET A 53 2.41 -10.98 -1.96
C MET A 53 3.60 -10.01 -1.90
N LEU A 54 4.34 -9.82 -3.00
CA LEU A 54 5.46 -8.88 -3.07
C LEU A 54 5.03 -7.43 -2.84
N LEU A 55 3.76 -7.08 -3.14
CA LEU A 55 3.19 -5.76 -2.86
C LEU A 55 3.04 -5.49 -1.35
N PHE A 56 3.01 -6.55 -0.54
CA PHE A 56 2.80 -6.51 0.90
C PHE A 56 4.07 -6.75 1.72
N ASN A 57 5.25 -6.68 1.09
CA ASN A 57 6.54 -6.72 1.80
C ASN A 57 6.63 -5.65 2.91
N LEU A 58 5.97 -4.50 2.70
CA LEU A 58 5.77 -3.46 3.71
C LEU A 58 4.28 -3.17 3.84
N MET A 59 3.69 -3.62 4.95
CA MET A 59 2.27 -3.44 5.23
C MET A 59 1.96 -2.01 5.71
N GLN A 60 2.89 -1.45 6.50
CA GLN A 60 2.84 -0.10 7.04
C GLN A 60 4.24 0.54 6.90
N SER A 61 4.29 1.81 6.57
CA SER A 61 5.48 2.66 6.64
C SER A 61 5.05 4.13 6.77
N GLU A 62 6.02 5.04 6.87
CA GLU A 62 5.73 6.49 6.83
C GLU A 62 4.99 6.93 5.55
N THR A 63 5.16 6.17 4.46
CA THR A 63 4.59 6.46 3.14
C THR A 63 3.55 5.45 2.69
N ILE A 64 3.21 4.46 3.52
CA ILE A 64 2.26 3.39 3.17
C ILE A 64 1.33 3.14 4.36
N ALA A 65 0.03 3.24 4.13
CA ALA A 65 -0.99 2.80 5.09
C ALA A 65 -1.86 1.72 4.46
N THR A 66 -2.00 0.59 5.14
CA THR A 66 -2.90 -0.49 4.71
C THR A 66 -3.93 -0.77 5.80
N TRP A 67 -5.21 -0.69 5.45
CA TRP A 67 -6.31 -1.01 6.35
C TRP A 67 -7.04 -2.25 5.87
N LYS A 68 -7.51 -3.07 6.80
CA LYS A 68 -8.38 -4.22 6.52
C LYS A 68 -9.76 -4.02 7.10
N VAL A 69 -10.71 -4.72 6.50
CA VAL A 69 -12.09 -4.84 6.97
C VAL A 69 -12.36 -6.30 7.33
N GLU A 70 -12.83 -6.53 8.54
CA GLU A 70 -13.25 -7.84 9.01
C GLU A 70 -14.76 -7.88 9.28
N ILE A 71 -15.40 -9.00 8.90
CA ILE A 71 -16.80 -9.33 9.19
C ILE A 71 -16.79 -10.75 9.76
N ASP A 72 -17.36 -10.94 10.95
CA ASP A 72 -17.42 -12.24 11.64
C ASP A 72 -16.06 -12.95 11.76
N GLY A 73 -15.00 -12.17 12.03
CA GLY A 73 -13.63 -12.67 12.20
C GLY A 73 -12.93 -13.06 10.89
N ARG A 74 -13.52 -12.75 9.73
CA ARG A 74 -12.93 -12.99 8.41
C ARG A 74 -12.60 -11.68 7.74
N ILE A 75 -11.43 -11.59 7.12
CA ILE A 75 -11.05 -10.46 6.28
C ILE A 75 -11.90 -10.53 5.01
N VAL A 76 -12.64 -9.47 4.73
CA VAL A 76 -13.50 -9.37 3.54
C VAL A 76 -12.97 -8.40 2.50
N GLY A 77 -11.99 -7.58 2.88
CA GLY A 77 -11.37 -6.60 2.00
C GLY A 77 -10.30 -5.81 2.72
N TYR A 78 -9.56 -5.04 1.94
CA TYR A 78 -8.53 -4.14 2.43
C TYR A 78 -8.39 -2.97 1.45
N ALA A 79 -7.74 -1.91 1.90
CA ALA A 79 -7.36 -0.79 1.09
C ALA A 79 -5.95 -0.33 1.48
N ARG A 80 -5.16 0.01 0.47
CA ARG A 80 -3.76 0.42 0.61
C ARG A 80 -3.57 1.78 -0.03
N TRP A 81 -2.94 2.69 0.69
CA TRP A 81 -2.63 4.03 0.23
C TRP A 81 -1.13 4.28 0.26
N SER A 82 -0.64 4.96 -0.79
CA SER A 82 0.67 5.60 -0.77
C SER A 82 0.48 7.02 -0.25
N LEU A 83 1.03 7.30 0.93
CA LEU A 83 0.99 8.61 1.57
C LEU A 83 2.07 9.52 0.97
N PRO A 84 1.83 10.84 0.88
CA PRO A 84 2.86 11.77 0.45
C PRO A 84 4.05 11.72 1.41
N LYS A 85 5.27 11.82 0.88
CA LYS A 85 6.45 12.06 1.71
C LYS A 85 6.29 13.43 2.35
N THR A 86 6.22 13.48 3.67
CA THR A 86 6.46 14.72 4.40
C THR A 86 7.96 14.98 4.31
N SER A 87 8.38 15.81 3.36
CA SER A 87 9.74 16.36 3.38
C SER A 87 9.85 17.13 4.68
N GLU A 88 10.65 16.66 5.63
CA GLU A 88 11.14 17.52 6.70
C GLU A 88 12.02 18.55 5.99
N VAL A 89 11.45 19.70 5.64
CA VAL A 89 12.24 20.90 5.35
C VAL A 89 12.82 21.29 6.70
N THR A 90 14.02 20.80 6.99
CA THR A 90 14.78 21.26 8.14
C THR A 90 15.21 22.70 7.84
N GLU A 91 15.16 23.57 8.86
CA GLU A 91 15.59 24.98 8.74
C GLU A 91 17.06 25.14 8.26
N ALA A 92 17.83 24.06 8.19
CA ALA A 92 19.18 24.01 7.65
C ALA A 92 19.25 24.33 6.14
N ASP A 93 18.21 24.02 5.35
CA ASP A 93 18.21 24.25 3.90
C ASP A 93 18.06 25.73 3.52
N PHE A 94 17.74 26.62 4.48
CA PHE A 94 17.63 28.06 4.26
C PHE A 94 18.90 28.85 4.63
N VAL A 95 19.88 28.23 5.30
CA VAL A 95 21.07 28.93 5.78
C VAL A 95 22.17 28.99 4.71
N GLU A 96 22.28 27.99 3.82
CA GLU A 96 23.37 27.96 2.83
C GLU A 96 23.23 28.95 1.66
N LYS A 97 22.08 29.63 1.49
CA LYS A 97 21.89 30.55 0.35
C LYS A 97 22.16 32.04 0.63
N ASN A 98 22.58 32.40 1.84
CA ASN A 98 22.77 33.81 2.22
C ASN A 98 24.22 34.23 2.50
N GLU A 99 25.23 33.35 2.35
CA GLU A 99 26.62 33.70 2.68
C GLU A 99 27.59 33.80 1.47
N GLU A 100 27.15 33.61 0.22
CA GLU A 100 28.06 33.64 -0.95
C GLU A 100 27.99 34.88 -1.86
N GLU A 101 27.34 35.98 -1.47
CA GLU A 101 27.35 37.23 -2.25
C GLU A 101 27.62 38.49 -1.40
N ASP A 102 28.78 38.61 -0.74
CA ASP A 102 29.31 39.97 -0.43
C ASP A 102 30.81 40.03 -0.09
N GLU A 103 31.71 39.52 -0.95
CA GLU A 103 33.13 39.85 -0.81
C GLU A 103 33.85 40.06 -2.15
N SER A 104 33.41 41.06 -2.92
CA SER A 104 34.25 41.66 -3.96
C SER A 104 33.89 43.11 -4.28
N ALA A 105 34.18 44.03 -3.35
CA ALA A 105 34.38 45.45 -3.66
C ALA A 105 35.07 46.21 -2.51
N ALA A 106 36.41 46.22 -2.45
CA ALA A 106 37.17 47.40 -1.99
C ALA A 106 38.70 47.24 -2.18
N ALA A 107 39.27 48.32 -2.75
CA ALA A 107 40.68 48.75 -2.81
C ALA A 107 41.59 48.15 -3.89
#